data_AF-A0A2V8GV25-F1
#
_entry.id   AF-A0A2V8GV25-F1
#
_cell.length_a   1.000
_cell.length_b   1.000
_cell.length_c   1.000
_cell.angle_alpha   90.00
_cell.angle_beta   90.00
_cell.angle_gamma   90.00
#
_symmetry.space_group_name_H-M   'P 1'
#
loop_
_entity.id
_entity.type
_entity.pdbx_description
1 polymer ?
#
loop_
_entity_poly.entity_id
_entity_poly.type
_entity_poly.pdbx_seq_one_letter_code
_entity_poly.pdbx_strand_id
1 'polypeptide(L)'
;MGAINGELPGERGAPAYPIDTGLTIGVLPSSKVQAEVGYDVLLPSSNPVFFFLNAKVCTPESTLFKGAPAISFGIWNVGFKKDVTDYNPIHLMFQKAIPGNGYVAAGVYHGMSDVLFTNSDGKVVKNGAMLGFFSPDIPVGVKGLQKLNFTADVQTGKNVLGAGGFGLYFYFNQYVDLLVGPVFYLDSKLQPGGAKHLWTTQLDVDIPLGK
;
A
#
# COMPACT_ATOMS: atom_id res chain seq x y z
N MET A 1 0.44 5.00 41.07
CA MET A 1 1.02 6.14 40.32
C MET A 1 2.30 5.66 39.67
N GLY A 2 2.31 5.59 38.34
CA GLY A 2 3.41 5.10 37.53
C GLY A 2 2.92 5.06 36.09
N ALA A 3 2.90 6.23 35.45
CA ALA A 3 2.44 6.37 34.08
C ALA A 3 3.33 5.52 33.16
N ILE A 4 2.69 4.56 32.49
CA ILE A 4 3.19 3.98 31.24
C ILE A 4 3.24 5.11 30.21
N ASN A 5 4.28 5.93 30.23
CA ASN A 5 4.63 6.81 29.11
C ASN A 5 5.27 5.94 28.01
N GLY A 6 4.52 4.96 27.52
CA GLY A 6 4.82 4.26 26.29
C GLY A 6 4.12 4.99 25.15
N GLU A 7 4.88 5.34 24.12
CA GLU A 7 4.35 5.86 22.85
C GLU A 7 3.16 5.02 22.38
N LEU A 8 2.11 5.67 21.90
CA LEU A 8 0.93 4.96 21.39
C LEU A 8 1.27 4.29 20.05
N PRO A 9 0.58 3.21 19.64
CA PRO A 9 0.82 2.57 18.35
C PRO A 9 0.90 3.61 17.20
N GLY A 10 1.72 3.37 16.17
CA GLY A 10 1.90 4.35 15.08
C GLY A 10 2.93 5.46 15.27
N GLU A 11 3.59 5.57 16.43
CA GLU A 11 4.74 6.47 16.64
C GLU A 11 6.11 5.80 16.46
N ARG A 12 7.16 6.61 16.29
CA ARG A 12 8.54 6.12 16.18
C ARG A 12 9.02 5.58 17.54
N GLY A 13 8.95 4.27 17.71
CA GLY A 13 9.29 3.58 18.97
C GLY A 13 8.07 2.95 19.65
N ALA A 14 6.88 3.11 19.06
CA ALA A 14 5.65 2.52 19.53
C ALA A 14 5.73 0.99 19.65
N PRO A 15 5.06 0.39 20.64
CA PRO A 15 5.11 -1.05 20.87
C PRO A 15 4.29 -1.86 19.84
N ALA A 16 3.44 -1.19 19.04
CA ALA A 16 2.58 -1.85 18.06
C ALA A 16 2.37 -1.00 16.79
N TYR A 17 1.97 -1.70 15.73
CA TYR A 17 1.61 -1.11 14.46
C TYR A 17 0.20 -0.51 14.51
N PRO A 18 -0.04 0.62 13.85
CA PRO A 18 -1.39 1.13 13.66
C PRO A 18 -2.14 0.23 12.66
N ILE A 19 -3.44 0.16 12.85
CA ILE A 19 -4.41 -0.33 11.87
C ILE A 19 -4.62 0.78 10.86
N ASP A 20 -4.51 0.44 9.59
CA ASP A 20 -4.88 1.31 8.49
C ASP A 20 -6.37 1.16 8.19
N THR A 21 -7.09 2.27 8.09
CA THR A 21 -8.51 2.30 7.71
C THR A 21 -8.74 3.49 6.79
N GLY A 22 -9.19 3.21 5.59
CA GLY A 22 -9.33 4.24 4.57
C GLY A 22 -10.53 4.05 3.66
N LEU A 23 -10.77 5.05 2.83
CA LEU A 23 -11.72 4.99 1.74
C LEU A 23 -11.04 5.54 0.49
N THR A 24 -11.18 4.82 -0.62
CA THR A 24 -10.75 5.26 -1.95
C THR A 24 -11.95 5.27 -2.89
N ILE A 25 -12.04 6.30 -3.74
CA ILE A 25 -13.10 6.47 -4.73
C ILE A 25 -12.53 6.82 -6.10
N GLY A 26 -13.06 6.19 -7.14
CA GLY A 26 -12.82 6.59 -8.53
C GLY A 26 -13.58 7.88 -8.87
N VAL A 27 -12.85 8.94 -9.21
CA VAL A 27 -13.41 10.28 -9.52
C VAL A 27 -13.48 10.56 -11.01
N LEU A 28 -12.83 9.75 -11.84
CA LEU A 28 -12.85 9.90 -13.30
C LEU A 28 -13.28 8.60 -13.99
N PRO A 29 -14.55 8.50 -14.45
CA PRO A 29 -15.08 7.29 -15.06
C PRO A 29 -14.82 7.24 -16.58
N SER A 30 -13.56 7.41 -17.00
CA SER A 30 -13.16 7.32 -18.42
C SER A 30 -12.45 5.98 -18.71
N SER A 31 -12.66 5.45 -19.91
CA SER A 31 -12.03 4.21 -20.37
C SER A 31 -10.57 4.37 -20.81
N LYS A 32 -10.10 5.61 -20.95
CA LYS A 32 -8.71 5.93 -21.36
C LYS A 32 -7.86 6.45 -20.21
N VAL A 33 -8.47 7.18 -19.30
CA VAL A 33 -7.82 7.78 -18.14
C VAL A 33 -8.75 7.59 -16.96
N GLN A 34 -8.23 6.99 -15.89
CA GLN A 34 -8.94 6.79 -14.64
C GLN A 34 -8.20 7.56 -13.55
N ALA A 35 -8.93 8.03 -12.55
CA ALA A 35 -8.36 8.73 -11.42
C ALA A 35 -9.08 8.33 -10.15
N GLU A 36 -8.30 8.19 -9.09
CA GLU A 36 -8.75 7.80 -7.75
C GLU A 36 -8.21 8.81 -6.75
N VAL A 37 -9.03 9.10 -5.74
CA VAL A 37 -8.61 9.82 -4.54
C VAL A 37 -9.09 9.05 -3.33
N GLY A 38 -8.36 9.15 -2.24
CA GLY A 38 -8.72 8.48 -1.00
C GLY A 38 -8.06 9.12 0.20
N TYR A 39 -8.40 8.58 1.35
CA TYR A 39 -7.74 8.91 2.60
C TYR A 39 -7.54 7.65 3.43
N ASP A 40 -6.50 7.70 4.27
CA ASP A 40 -6.18 6.67 5.26
C ASP A 40 -6.12 7.29 6.65
N VAL A 41 -6.62 6.55 7.65
CA VAL A 41 -6.56 6.88 9.06
C VAL A 41 -5.84 5.74 9.76
N LEU A 42 -4.68 6.04 10.34
CA LEU A 42 -3.84 5.04 10.99
C LEU A 42 -4.03 5.13 12.51
N LEU A 43 -4.71 4.13 13.09
CA LEU A 43 -5.10 4.12 14.50
C LEU A 43 -4.77 2.80 15.21
N PRO A 44 -4.54 2.81 16.54
CA PRO A 44 -4.47 3.99 17.37
C PRO A 44 -3.18 4.78 17.09
N SER A 45 -3.19 6.09 17.36
CA SER A 45 -2.04 6.99 17.27
C SER A 45 -2.14 8.08 18.34
N SER A 46 -0.99 8.51 18.85
CA SER A 46 -0.88 9.64 19.80
C SER A 46 -1.07 10.99 19.10
N ASN A 47 -0.82 11.03 17.79
CA ASN A 47 -1.13 12.18 16.97
C ASN A 47 -2.60 12.11 16.52
N PRO A 48 -3.48 13.05 16.94
CA PRO A 48 -4.88 13.06 16.51
C PRO A 48 -5.06 13.28 15.00
N VAL A 49 -3.99 13.59 14.28
CA VAL A 49 -3.95 13.79 12.81
C VAL A 49 -2.98 12.78 12.19
N PHE A 50 -3.13 11.50 12.48
CA PHE A 50 -2.51 10.40 11.71
C PHE A 50 -3.44 10.01 10.56
N PHE A 51 -3.70 11.02 9.73
CA PHE A 51 -4.63 11.02 8.60
C PHE A 51 -3.85 11.42 7.36
N PHE A 52 -4.02 10.67 6.28
CA PHE A 52 -3.29 10.85 5.04
C PHE A 52 -4.23 10.92 3.85
N LEU A 53 -3.82 11.66 2.82
CA LEU A 53 -4.50 11.67 1.53
C LEU A 53 -3.71 10.89 0.48
N ASN A 54 -4.44 10.29 -0.44
CA ASN A 54 -3.90 9.54 -1.56
C ASN A 54 -4.57 10.00 -2.86
N ALA A 55 -3.81 10.04 -3.94
CA ALA A 55 -4.33 10.31 -5.28
C ALA A 55 -3.52 9.59 -6.34
N LYS A 56 -4.19 9.11 -7.38
CA LYS A 56 -3.56 8.39 -8.48
C LYS A 56 -4.31 8.64 -9.78
N VAL A 57 -3.58 8.75 -10.87
CA VAL A 57 -4.11 8.73 -12.23
C VAL A 57 -3.50 7.56 -12.98
N CYS A 58 -4.28 6.88 -13.80
CA CYS A 58 -3.77 5.79 -14.61
C CYS A 58 -4.40 5.72 -16.01
N THR A 59 -3.65 5.16 -16.94
CA THR A 59 -4.12 4.76 -18.26
C THR A 59 -4.17 3.23 -18.29
N PRO A 60 -5.34 2.62 -18.56
CA PRO A 60 -5.44 1.17 -18.66
C PRO A 60 -4.57 0.60 -19.78
N GLU A 61 -4.27 -0.70 -19.71
CA GLU A 61 -3.45 -1.37 -20.71
C GLU A 61 -3.99 -1.17 -22.14
N SER A 62 -3.09 -0.96 -23.10
CA SER A 62 -3.42 -0.76 -24.52
C SER A 62 -4.29 0.44 -24.87
N THR A 63 -4.55 1.37 -23.94
CA THR A 63 -5.37 2.57 -24.21
C THR A 63 -4.60 3.70 -24.88
N LEU A 64 -3.29 3.82 -24.61
CA LEU A 64 -2.40 4.79 -25.26
C LEU A 64 -2.02 4.34 -26.68
N PHE A 65 -1.64 3.08 -26.83
CA PHE A 65 -1.39 2.39 -28.10
C PHE A 65 -1.44 0.88 -27.88
N LYS A 66 -1.65 0.11 -28.95
CA LYS A 66 -1.74 -1.36 -28.86
C LYS A 66 -0.48 -1.95 -28.22
N GLY A 67 -0.66 -2.71 -27.14
CA GLY A 67 0.42 -3.38 -26.43
C GLY A 67 1.09 -2.55 -25.33
N ALA A 68 0.77 -1.26 -25.21
CA ALA A 68 1.24 -0.41 -24.11
C ALA A 68 0.84 -1.04 -22.76
N PRO A 69 1.72 -1.07 -21.75
CA PRO A 69 1.34 -1.45 -20.39
C PRO A 69 0.30 -0.45 -19.83
N ALA A 70 -0.41 -0.85 -18.78
CA ALA A 70 -1.08 0.14 -17.94
C ALA A 70 -0.01 1.00 -17.25
N ILE A 71 -0.28 2.29 -17.11
CA ILE A 71 0.66 3.25 -16.50
C ILE A 71 -0.11 3.97 -15.40
N SER A 72 0.48 4.08 -14.20
CA SER A 72 -0.08 4.91 -13.15
C SER A 72 0.97 5.86 -12.57
N PHE A 73 0.52 7.08 -12.27
CA PHE A 73 1.28 8.05 -11.51
C PHE A 73 0.44 8.47 -10.31
N GLY A 74 1.03 8.53 -9.13
CA GLY A 74 0.29 8.85 -7.93
C GLY A 74 1.15 9.39 -6.82
N ILE A 75 0.47 9.84 -5.78
CA ILE A 75 1.01 10.29 -4.51
C ILE A 75 0.22 9.61 -3.40
N TRP A 76 0.90 9.14 -2.37
CA TRP A 76 0.25 8.51 -1.22
C TRP A 76 0.85 9.01 0.09
N ASN A 77 0.22 8.68 1.21
CA ASN A 77 0.62 9.12 2.54
C ASN A 77 0.86 10.63 2.61
N VAL A 78 -0.02 11.43 1.99
CA VAL A 78 0.08 12.89 2.04
C VAL A 78 -0.37 13.38 3.40
N GLY A 79 0.56 13.85 4.23
CA GLY A 79 0.25 14.35 5.56
C GLY A 79 0.45 15.85 5.73
N PHE A 80 -0.01 16.35 6.87
CA PHE A 80 -0.22 17.78 7.11
C PHE A 80 0.78 18.38 8.11
N LYS A 81 1.62 17.56 8.74
CA LYS A 81 2.63 17.99 9.71
C LYS A 81 4.04 17.66 9.21
N LYS A 82 4.84 18.72 9.05
CA LYS A 82 6.24 18.64 8.62
C LYS A 82 7.06 17.75 9.54
N ASP A 83 7.90 16.90 8.95
CA ASP A 83 8.82 15.96 9.60
C ASP A 83 8.13 14.92 10.50
N VAL A 84 6.81 14.78 10.39
CA VAL A 84 6.01 13.85 11.22
C VAL A 84 5.09 12.98 10.36
N THR A 85 4.29 13.59 9.48
CA THR A 85 3.33 12.87 8.62
C THR A 85 3.51 13.18 7.14
N ASP A 86 4.40 14.10 6.78
CA ASP A 86 4.62 14.57 5.41
C ASP A 86 5.50 13.62 4.58
N TYR A 87 5.20 12.31 4.60
CA TYR A 87 5.92 11.32 3.79
C TYR A 87 5.86 11.72 2.31
N ASN A 88 4.63 12.00 1.85
CA ASN A 88 4.26 12.47 0.52
C ASN A 88 4.99 11.76 -0.66
N PRO A 89 5.23 10.44 -0.63
CA PRO A 89 5.87 9.75 -1.74
C PRO A 89 5.07 9.86 -3.03
N ILE A 90 5.76 10.15 -4.12
CA ILE A 90 5.23 10.05 -5.50
C ILE A 90 5.73 8.76 -6.14
N HIS A 91 4.94 8.14 -7.01
CA HIS A 91 5.34 6.96 -7.77
C HIS A 91 4.97 7.04 -9.25
N LEU A 92 5.68 6.25 -10.04
CA LEU A 92 5.34 5.88 -11.40
C LEU A 92 5.41 4.35 -11.51
N MET A 93 4.32 3.73 -11.93
CA MET A 93 4.19 2.28 -12.08
C MET A 93 3.77 1.91 -13.50
N PHE A 94 4.23 0.76 -13.95
CA PHE A 94 3.86 0.10 -15.19
C PHE A 94 3.35 -1.30 -14.86
N GLN A 95 2.21 -1.68 -15.42
CA GLN A 95 1.60 -2.99 -15.19
C GLN A 95 1.27 -3.67 -16.51
N LYS A 96 1.48 -4.98 -16.56
CA LYS A 96 1.15 -5.82 -17.71
C LYS A 96 0.31 -7.00 -17.25
N ALA A 97 -0.86 -7.15 -17.87
CA ALA A 97 -1.70 -8.32 -17.63
C ALA A 97 -0.99 -9.60 -18.10
N ILE A 98 -1.18 -10.67 -17.34
CA ILE A 98 -0.86 -12.04 -17.72
C ILE A 98 -2.18 -12.83 -17.86
N PRO A 99 -2.19 -14.00 -18.52
CA PRO A 99 -3.42 -14.77 -18.71
C PRO A 99 -4.15 -15.08 -17.39
N GLY A 100 -5.48 -15.12 -17.43
CA GLY A 100 -6.31 -15.52 -16.29
C GLY A 100 -6.48 -14.44 -15.20
N ASN A 101 -6.55 -13.16 -15.58
CA ASN A 101 -6.73 -12.00 -14.68
C ASN A 101 -5.54 -11.69 -13.74
N GLY A 102 -4.37 -12.31 -13.95
CA GLY A 102 -3.16 -11.94 -13.22
C GLY A 102 -2.45 -10.73 -13.82
N TYR A 103 -1.42 -10.23 -13.14
CA TYR A 103 -0.51 -9.21 -13.69
C TYR A 103 0.89 -9.24 -13.07
N VAL A 104 1.83 -8.60 -13.75
CA VAL A 104 3.11 -8.15 -13.18
C VAL A 104 3.17 -6.62 -13.24
N ALA A 105 3.80 -6.02 -12.24
CA ALA A 105 3.96 -4.57 -12.15
C ALA A 105 5.38 -4.20 -11.71
N ALA A 106 5.88 -3.08 -12.21
CA ALA A 106 7.18 -2.53 -11.85
C ALA A 106 7.15 -1.01 -11.92
N GLY A 107 7.90 -0.35 -11.06
CA GLY A 107 7.95 1.09 -11.02
C GLY A 107 8.98 1.65 -10.06
N VAL A 108 8.87 2.94 -9.80
CA VAL A 108 9.77 3.69 -8.93
C VAL A 108 8.98 4.66 -8.07
N TYR A 109 9.56 5.04 -6.93
CA TYR A 109 9.05 6.09 -6.07
C TYR A 109 10.11 7.08 -5.61
N HIS A 110 9.64 8.26 -5.19
CA HIS A 110 10.42 9.29 -4.52
C HIS A 110 9.66 9.85 -3.31
N GLY A 111 10.19 9.66 -2.11
CA GLY A 111 9.73 10.29 -0.87
C GLY A 111 10.16 11.76 -0.78
N MET A 112 9.36 12.60 -0.12
CA MET A 112 9.62 14.05 -0.07
C MET A 112 10.32 14.50 1.22
N SER A 113 10.08 13.82 2.34
CA SER A 113 10.65 14.18 3.65
C SER A 113 12.02 13.55 3.88
N ASP A 114 13.06 14.35 4.15
CA ASP A 114 14.38 13.81 4.52
C ASP A 114 14.33 13.08 5.86
N VAL A 115 13.59 13.63 6.84
CA VAL A 115 13.52 13.09 8.20
C VAL A 115 12.83 11.72 8.23
N LEU A 116 11.72 11.58 7.49
CA LEU A 116 10.93 10.34 7.47
C LEU A 116 11.59 9.25 6.61
N PHE A 117 12.43 9.63 5.65
CA PHE A 117 13.18 8.70 4.80
C PHE A 117 14.65 8.53 5.24
N THR A 118 15.02 9.02 6.43
CA THR A 118 16.31 8.70 7.05
C THR A 118 16.28 7.30 7.66
N ASN A 119 17.28 6.50 7.33
CA ASN A 119 17.37 5.11 7.74
C ASN A 119 18.05 4.92 9.10
N SER A 120 18.10 3.67 9.57
CA SER A 120 18.72 3.35 10.87
C SER A 120 20.24 3.55 10.94
N ASP A 121 20.91 3.78 9.80
CA ASP A 121 22.32 4.14 9.73
C ASP A 121 22.52 5.67 9.60
N GLY A 122 21.45 6.46 9.67
CA GLY A 122 21.47 7.92 9.52
C GLY A 122 21.57 8.42 8.08
N LYS A 123 21.32 7.57 7.08
CA LYS A 123 21.35 7.95 5.65
C LYS A 123 19.94 8.26 5.14
N VAL A 124 19.80 9.32 4.36
CA VAL A 124 18.56 9.67 3.65
C VAL A 124 18.38 8.74 2.44
N VAL A 125 17.30 7.96 2.41
CA VAL A 125 16.99 6.97 1.35
C VAL A 125 15.58 7.21 0.81
N LYS A 126 15.43 8.20 -0.09
CA LYS A 126 14.13 8.66 -0.62
C LYS A 126 13.66 7.96 -1.89
N ASN A 127 14.55 7.27 -2.59
CA ASN A 127 14.23 6.63 -3.87
C ASN A 127 14.22 5.11 -3.72
N GLY A 128 13.33 4.45 -4.45
CA GLY A 128 13.36 3.01 -4.59
C GLY A 128 12.57 2.54 -5.80
N ALA A 129 12.83 1.29 -6.19
CA ALA A 129 12.00 0.53 -7.09
C ALA A 129 10.83 -0.13 -6.36
N MET A 130 9.75 -0.38 -7.09
CA MET A 130 8.58 -1.15 -6.67
C MET A 130 8.37 -2.28 -7.66
N LEU A 131 8.05 -3.48 -7.16
CA LEU A 131 7.69 -4.64 -7.98
C LEU A 131 6.45 -5.30 -7.40
N GLY A 132 5.60 -5.82 -8.26
CA GLY A 132 4.38 -6.51 -7.87
C GLY A 132 4.05 -7.66 -8.80
N PHE A 133 3.43 -8.69 -8.25
CA PHE A 133 2.90 -9.84 -8.96
C PHE A 133 1.55 -10.21 -8.36
N PHE A 134 0.59 -10.48 -9.24
CA PHE A 134 -0.71 -10.99 -8.87
C PHE A 134 -1.02 -12.21 -9.74
N SER A 135 -1.32 -13.34 -9.11
CA SER A 135 -1.54 -14.59 -9.80
C SER A 135 -2.81 -14.55 -10.64
N PRO A 136 -2.92 -15.42 -11.65
CA PRO A 136 -4.21 -15.74 -12.23
C PRO A 136 -5.22 -16.21 -11.18
N ASP A 137 -6.50 -16.08 -11.48
CA ASP A 137 -7.61 -16.53 -10.63
C ASP A 137 -7.56 -18.04 -10.38
N ILE A 138 -7.68 -18.45 -9.12
CA ILE A 138 -7.74 -19.85 -8.70
C ILE A 138 -9.15 -20.14 -8.16
N PRO A 139 -10.07 -20.70 -8.97
CA PRO A 139 -11.38 -21.09 -8.49
C PRO A 139 -11.27 -22.23 -7.47
N VAL A 140 -11.99 -22.13 -6.35
CA VAL A 140 -11.91 -23.13 -5.27
C VAL A 140 -13.10 -24.09 -5.20
N GLY A 141 -14.23 -23.73 -5.82
CA GLY A 141 -15.44 -24.57 -5.82
C GLY A 141 -16.12 -24.74 -4.44
N VAL A 142 -15.85 -23.86 -3.48
CA VAL A 142 -16.42 -23.90 -2.12
C VAL A 142 -17.55 -22.87 -1.99
N LYS A 143 -18.69 -23.25 -1.40
CA LYS A 143 -19.79 -22.32 -1.18
C LYS A 143 -19.34 -21.16 -0.29
N GLY A 144 -19.49 -19.94 -0.77
CA GLY A 144 -19.12 -18.72 -0.05
C GLY A 144 -17.67 -18.25 -0.28
N LEU A 145 -16.87 -18.98 -1.05
CA LEU A 145 -15.51 -18.57 -1.45
C LEU A 145 -15.39 -18.78 -2.96
N GLN A 146 -15.31 -17.70 -3.74
CA GLN A 146 -15.33 -17.76 -5.20
C GLN A 146 -13.96 -18.16 -5.77
N LYS A 147 -12.91 -17.48 -5.32
CA LYS A 147 -11.56 -17.68 -5.82
C LYS A 147 -10.49 -17.29 -4.80
N LEU A 148 -9.29 -17.76 -5.06
CA LEU A 148 -8.06 -17.31 -4.42
C LEU A 148 -7.14 -16.66 -5.44
N ASN A 149 -6.32 -15.72 -4.98
CA ASN A 149 -5.18 -15.20 -5.74
C ASN A 149 -3.97 -15.10 -4.81
N PHE A 150 -2.80 -15.47 -5.31
CA PHE A 150 -1.54 -15.22 -4.65
C PHE A 150 -0.97 -13.90 -5.13
N THR A 151 -0.43 -13.10 -4.21
CA THR A 151 0.25 -11.84 -4.51
C THR A 151 1.65 -11.83 -3.91
N ALA A 152 2.54 -11.07 -4.53
CA ALA A 152 3.85 -10.74 -3.98
C ALA A 152 4.22 -9.32 -4.40
N ASP A 153 4.80 -8.55 -3.49
CA ASP A 153 5.31 -7.23 -3.81
C ASP A 153 6.59 -6.90 -3.03
N VAL A 154 7.29 -5.88 -3.51
CA VAL A 154 8.39 -5.25 -2.79
C VAL A 154 8.45 -3.78 -3.13
N GLN A 155 8.50 -2.95 -2.09
CA GLN A 155 8.94 -1.58 -2.15
C GLN A 155 10.36 -1.51 -1.59
N THR A 156 11.33 -1.30 -2.47
CA THR A 156 12.75 -1.30 -2.10
C THR A 156 13.15 -0.02 -1.36
N GLY A 157 14.34 -0.02 -0.78
CA GLY A 157 14.90 1.10 -0.04
C GLY A 157 14.97 0.77 1.44
N LYS A 158 16.12 1.03 2.06
CA LYS A 158 16.28 0.91 3.51
C LYS A 158 15.72 2.17 4.15
N ASN A 159 14.40 2.26 4.30
CA ASN A 159 13.66 3.36 4.94
C ASN A 159 12.38 2.82 5.60
N VAL A 160 11.57 3.69 6.19
CA VAL A 160 10.36 3.32 6.96
C VAL A 160 9.28 2.60 6.12
N LEU A 161 9.22 2.84 4.81
CA LEU A 161 8.28 2.20 3.89
C LEU A 161 8.87 0.98 3.17
N GLY A 162 10.17 0.71 3.38
CA GLY A 162 10.89 -0.36 2.71
C GLY A 162 10.51 -1.73 3.23
N ALA A 163 9.78 -2.49 2.43
CA ALA A 163 9.34 -3.84 2.77
C ALA A 163 9.04 -4.67 1.52
N GLY A 164 8.98 -5.99 1.68
CA GLY A 164 8.41 -6.88 0.68
C GLY A 164 7.59 -7.98 1.34
N GLY A 165 6.60 -8.50 0.64
CA GLY A 165 5.63 -9.41 1.22
C GLY A 165 5.06 -10.42 0.23
N PHE A 166 4.35 -11.37 0.81
CA PHE A 166 3.53 -12.33 0.10
C PHE A 166 2.12 -12.28 0.67
N GLY A 167 1.13 -12.57 -0.14
CA GLY A 167 -0.26 -12.55 0.29
C GLY A 167 -1.11 -13.59 -0.39
N LEU A 168 -2.19 -13.97 0.29
CA LEU A 168 -3.27 -14.77 -0.24
C LEU A 168 -4.56 -13.97 -0.10
N TYR A 169 -5.19 -13.70 -1.23
CA TYR A 169 -6.52 -13.13 -1.30
C TYR A 169 -7.57 -14.24 -1.25
N PHE A 170 -8.59 -14.03 -0.43
CA PHE A 170 -9.80 -14.84 -0.34
C PHE A 170 -10.98 -14.01 -0.82
N TYR A 171 -11.43 -14.23 -2.05
CA TYR A 171 -12.58 -13.52 -2.60
C TYR A 171 -13.87 -14.25 -2.25
N PHE A 172 -14.67 -13.65 -1.36
CA PHE A 172 -16.00 -14.17 -1.03
C PHE A 172 -17.01 -13.83 -2.13
N ASN A 173 -16.86 -12.65 -2.74
CA ASN A 173 -17.54 -12.24 -3.96
C ASN A 173 -16.70 -11.17 -4.70
N GLN A 174 -17.25 -10.52 -5.73
CA GLN A 174 -16.58 -9.48 -6.51
C GLN A 174 -16.36 -8.14 -5.77
N TYR A 175 -16.86 -8.03 -4.54
CA TYR A 175 -16.85 -6.81 -3.73
C TYR A 175 -16.23 -7.00 -2.34
N VAL A 176 -16.03 -8.25 -1.90
CA VAL A 176 -15.56 -8.54 -0.54
C VAL A 176 -14.47 -9.58 -0.61
N ASP A 177 -13.29 -9.19 -0.14
CA ASP A 177 -12.14 -10.07 -0.04
C ASP A 177 -11.33 -9.85 1.24
N LEU A 178 -10.56 -10.87 1.57
CA LEU A 178 -9.63 -10.87 2.69
C LEU A 178 -8.23 -11.14 2.16
N LEU A 179 -7.31 -10.22 2.37
CA LEU A 179 -5.88 -10.40 2.14
C LEU A 179 -5.18 -10.75 3.45
N VAL A 180 -4.38 -11.82 3.45
CA VAL A 180 -3.52 -12.15 4.59
C VAL A 180 -2.13 -12.51 4.11
N GLY A 181 -1.10 -12.18 4.91
CA GLY A 181 0.23 -12.69 4.65
C GLY A 181 1.37 -11.98 5.40
N PRO A 182 2.61 -12.49 5.26
CA PRO A 182 3.76 -11.89 5.89
C PRO A 182 4.34 -10.72 5.09
N VAL A 183 4.78 -9.68 5.80
CA VAL A 183 5.56 -8.55 5.28
C VAL A 183 6.91 -8.51 5.99
N PHE A 184 8.00 -8.39 5.25
CA PHE A 184 9.38 -8.37 5.73
C PHE A 184 10.00 -7.01 5.52
N TYR A 185 10.53 -6.42 6.58
CA TYR A 185 11.08 -5.06 6.55
C TYR A 185 12.53 -5.04 6.07
N LEU A 186 12.83 -4.08 5.21
CA LEU A 186 14.20 -3.84 4.73
C LEU A 186 15.04 -3.06 5.75
N ASP A 187 14.37 -2.34 6.67
CA ASP A 187 15.02 -1.71 7.82
C ASP A 187 14.27 -2.00 9.14
N SER A 188 14.44 -3.22 9.66
CA SER A 188 13.82 -3.67 10.92
C SER A 188 14.06 -2.74 12.12
N LYS A 189 15.16 -1.96 12.15
CA LYS A 189 15.47 -1.05 13.25
C LYS A 189 14.56 0.19 13.29
N LEU A 190 13.88 0.51 12.19
CA LEU A 190 12.89 1.59 12.14
C LEU A 190 11.50 1.15 12.60
N GLN A 191 11.34 -0.15 12.88
CA GLN A 191 10.06 -0.77 13.14
C GLN A 191 9.81 -0.92 14.65
N PRO A 192 8.54 -0.88 15.10
CA PRO A 192 8.14 -1.24 16.46
C PRO A 192 8.92 -2.44 17.02
N GLY A 193 9.62 -2.23 18.13
CA GLY A 193 10.41 -3.26 18.81
C GLY A 193 11.55 -3.89 17.99
N GLY A 194 11.96 -3.30 16.86
CA GLY A 194 12.97 -3.89 15.98
C GLY A 194 12.46 -5.07 15.15
N ALA A 195 11.13 -5.18 14.96
CA ALA A 195 10.52 -6.30 14.27
C ALA A 195 11.06 -6.47 12.84
N LYS A 196 11.35 -7.71 12.45
CA LYS A 196 11.84 -8.05 11.10
C LYS A 196 10.71 -8.33 10.13
N HIS A 197 9.55 -8.68 10.65
CA HIS A 197 8.38 -8.97 9.86
C HIS A 197 7.11 -8.68 10.66
N LEU A 198 6.00 -8.57 9.95
CA LEU A 198 4.65 -8.43 10.47
C LEU A 198 3.75 -9.42 9.71
N TRP A 199 2.70 -9.92 10.33
CA TRP A 199 1.64 -10.64 9.61
C TRP A 199 0.46 -9.69 9.43
N THR A 200 0.11 -9.37 8.18
CA THR A 200 -0.99 -8.47 7.85
C THR A 200 -2.29 -9.25 7.67
N THR A 201 -3.39 -8.55 7.92
CA THR A 201 -4.74 -8.98 7.55
C THR A 201 -5.50 -7.73 7.14
N GLN A 202 -6.08 -7.75 5.95
CA GLN A 202 -6.80 -6.63 5.35
C GLN A 202 -8.13 -7.15 4.80
N LEU A 203 -9.22 -6.45 5.15
CA LEU A 203 -10.56 -6.71 4.65
C LEU A 203 -10.93 -5.59 3.69
N ASP A 204 -11.12 -5.93 2.43
CA ASP A 204 -11.53 -4.99 1.39
C ASP A 204 -13.02 -5.16 1.09
N VAL A 205 -13.72 -4.02 1.02
CA VAL A 205 -15.16 -3.95 0.74
C VAL A 205 -15.42 -2.88 -0.31
N ASP A 206 -15.64 -3.29 -1.55
CA ASP A 206 -16.03 -2.41 -2.64
C ASP A 206 -17.53 -2.11 -2.58
N ILE A 207 -17.85 -0.82 -2.51
CA ILE A 207 -19.24 -0.35 -2.56
C ILE A 207 -19.50 0.21 -3.96
N PRO A 208 -20.27 -0.48 -4.83
CA PRO A 208 -20.65 0.08 -6.11
C PRO A 208 -21.59 1.26 -5.86
N LEU A 209 -21.09 2.48 -6.07
CA LEU A 209 -21.87 3.72 -5.89
C LEU A 209 -22.89 3.98 -7.02
N GLY A 210 -23.07 3.02 -7.93
CA GLY A 210 -24.03 3.06 -9.03
C GLY A 210 -23.65 4.02 -10.16
N LYS A 211 -24.11 3.68 -11.35
CA LYS A 211 -24.59 4.64 -12.35
C LYS A 211 -26.03 4.27 -12.66
#